data_AF-A0A8T0E9H7-F1
#
_entry.id   AF-A0A8T0E9H7-F1
#
_cell.length_a   1.000
_cell.length_b   1.000
_cell.length_c   1.000
_cell.angle_alpha   90.00
_cell.angle_beta   90.00
_cell.angle_gamma   90.00
#
_symmetry.space_group_name_H-M   'P 1'
#
loop_
_entity.id
_entity.type
_entity.pdbx_description
1 polymer ?
#
loop_
_entity_poly.entity_id
_entity_poly.type
_entity_poly.pdbx_seq_one_letter_code
_entity_poly.pdbx_strand_id
1 'polypeptide(L)'
;MRELGGGTGIKDDFLKTLWLQRLPSEMQAILSISSEPPDNLANMADKIAEVRISSTDSSVFAVSRSAESNALRKASTLDEFTELRSEIAALSKQVQRLSRYRSRGPFHRKNRQRSFSRGRSGDRGRKFCYYHSRFGEKALKCVLPCSYSTNADQGNWQ
;
A
#
# COMPACT_ATOMS: atom_id res chain seq x y z
N MET A 1 -34.84 27.88 -30.11
CA MET A 1 -36.07 28.16 -29.33
C MET A 1 -37.14 28.90 -30.14
N ARG A 2 -36.78 29.81 -31.07
CA ARG A 2 -37.75 30.51 -31.92
C ARG A 2 -38.55 29.61 -32.88
N GLU A 3 -38.00 28.46 -33.30
CA GLU A 3 -38.68 27.57 -34.26
C GLU A 3 -39.62 26.50 -33.66
N LEU A 4 -39.73 26.40 -32.33
CA LEU A 4 -40.62 25.40 -31.71
C LEU A 4 -42.10 25.83 -31.68
N GLY A 5 -42.41 27.06 -32.09
CA GLY A 5 -43.76 27.63 -32.09
C GLY A 5 -44.33 27.77 -33.49
N GLY A 6 -44.42 26.66 -34.23
CA GLY A 6 -44.93 26.54 -35.60
C GLY A 6 -45.71 27.76 -36.10
N GLY A 7 -45.04 28.63 -36.86
CA GLY A 7 -45.66 29.68 -37.68
C GLY A 7 -46.32 30.86 -36.95
N THR A 8 -46.46 30.86 -35.61
CA THR A 8 -46.99 32.00 -34.87
C THR A 8 -45.87 32.62 -34.04
N GLY A 9 -45.37 33.78 -34.46
CA GLY A 9 -44.27 34.48 -33.81
C GLY A 9 -44.53 34.65 -32.31
N ILE A 10 -43.88 33.82 -31.50
CA ILE A 10 -43.94 33.94 -30.04
C ILE A 10 -43.29 35.29 -29.69
N LYS A 11 -44.00 36.13 -28.94
CA LYS A 11 -43.50 37.44 -28.50
C LYS A 11 -42.23 37.26 -27.67
N ASP A 12 -41.19 38.03 -27.97
CA ASP A 12 -39.89 37.94 -27.31
C ASP A 12 -40.00 38.15 -25.79
N ASP A 13 -40.95 38.97 -25.32
CA ASP A 13 -41.23 39.16 -23.89
C ASP A 13 -41.71 37.89 -23.19
N PHE A 14 -42.51 37.07 -23.89
CA PHE A 14 -42.98 35.80 -23.36
C PHE A 14 -41.84 34.78 -23.29
N LEU A 15 -40.97 34.74 -24.32
CA LEU A 15 -39.78 33.91 -24.32
C LEU A 15 -38.83 34.31 -23.19
N LYS A 16 -38.63 35.62 -22.99
CA LYS A 16 -37.80 36.18 -21.93
C LYS A 16 -38.32 35.79 -20.55
N THR A 17 -39.61 35.94 -20.28
CA THR A 17 -40.20 35.57 -18.99
C THR A 17 -40.08 34.07 -18.71
N LEU A 18 -40.40 33.21 -19.68
CA LEU A 18 -40.27 31.76 -19.55
C LEU A 18 -38.81 31.32 -19.36
N TRP A 19 -37.89 31.94 -20.07
CA TRP A 19 -36.46 31.63 -19.97
C TRP A 19 -35.88 32.08 -18.63
N LEU A 20 -36.21 33.30 -18.16
CA LEU A 20 -35.81 33.78 -16.84
C LEU A 20 -36.30 32.86 -15.73
N GLN A 21 -37.55 32.37 -15.79
CA GLN A 21 -38.10 31.43 -14.80
C GLN A 21 -37.30 30.13 -14.65
N ARG A 22 -36.52 29.74 -15.67
CA ARG A 22 -35.68 28.53 -15.63
C ARG A 22 -34.28 28.77 -15.07
N LEU A 23 -33.89 30.01 -14.83
CA LEU A 23 -32.57 30.37 -14.28
C LEU A 23 -32.59 30.44 -12.75
N PRO A 24 -31.43 30.31 -12.08
CA PRO A 24 -31.31 30.57 -10.65
C PRO A 24 -31.74 32.00 -10.28
N SER A 25 -32.31 32.18 -9.08
CA SER A 25 -32.87 33.46 -8.59
C SER A 25 -31.89 34.64 -8.67
N GLU A 26 -30.62 34.39 -8.38
CA GLU A 26 -29.59 35.41 -8.39
C GLU A 26 -29.28 35.90 -9.82
N MET A 27 -29.35 35.00 -10.82
CA MET A 27 -29.20 35.37 -12.22
C MET A 27 -30.46 36.08 -12.74
N GLN A 28 -31.65 35.66 -12.28
CA GLN A 28 -32.91 36.35 -12.57
C GLN A 28 -32.88 37.80 -12.11
N ALA A 29 -32.41 38.07 -10.88
CA ALA A 29 -32.35 39.42 -10.31
C ALA A 29 -31.47 40.39 -11.13
N ILE A 30 -30.40 39.87 -11.74
CA ILE A 30 -29.51 40.66 -12.59
C ILE A 30 -30.13 40.87 -13.98
N LEU A 31 -30.65 39.81 -14.58
CA LEU A 31 -31.16 39.85 -15.95
C LEU A 31 -32.55 40.47 -16.09
N SER A 32 -33.35 40.51 -15.02
CA SER A 32 -34.71 41.09 -15.03
C SER A 32 -34.72 42.59 -15.30
N ILE A 33 -33.62 43.28 -15.02
CA ILE A 33 -33.47 44.75 -15.18
C ILE A 33 -33.08 45.09 -16.63
N SER A 34 -32.50 44.15 -17.38
CA SER A 34 -32.02 44.37 -18.74
C SER A 34 -33.19 44.42 -19.74
N SER A 35 -33.15 45.33 -20.72
CA SER A 35 -34.13 45.43 -21.81
C SER A 35 -33.64 44.81 -23.13
N GLU A 36 -32.55 44.04 -23.08
CA GLU A 36 -31.93 43.40 -24.24
C GLU A 36 -32.84 42.31 -24.88
N PRO A 37 -32.66 42.02 -26.19
CA PRO A 37 -33.31 40.89 -26.85
C PRO A 37 -32.85 39.56 -26.24
N PRO A 38 -33.65 38.49 -26.39
CA PRO A 38 -33.40 37.20 -25.73
C PRO A 38 -32.04 36.59 -26.07
N ASP A 39 -31.56 36.82 -27.30
CA ASP A 39 -30.26 36.30 -27.75
C ASP A 39 -29.09 36.98 -27.01
N ASN A 40 -29.20 38.28 -26.69
CA ASN A 40 -28.20 39.00 -25.91
C ASN A 40 -28.31 38.67 -24.41
N LEU A 41 -29.52 38.44 -23.90
CA LEU A 41 -29.71 38.00 -22.51
C LEU A 41 -29.06 36.64 -22.25
N ALA A 42 -29.11 35.71 -23.22
CA ALA A 42 -28.39 34.44 -23.14
C ALA A 42 -26.88 34.65 -22.99
N ASN A 43 -26.29 35.51 -23.83
CA ASN A 43 -24.87 35.86 -23.72
C ASN A 43 -24.51 36.50 -22.36
N MET A 44 -25.41 37.31 -21.79
CA MET A 44 -25.22 37.88 -20.45
C MET A 44 -25.29 36.81 -19.35
N ALA A 45 -26.20 35.84 -19.45
CA ALA A 45 -26.27 34.71 -18.53
C ALA A 45 -24.99 33.88 -18.54
N ASP A 46 -24.44 33.59 -19.72
CA ASP A 46 -23.20 32.83 -19.86
C ASP A 46 -22.02 33.56 -19.17
N LYS A 47 -21.90 34.87 -19.36
CA LYS A 47 -20.88 35.69 -18.66
C LYS A 47 -21.06 35.69 -17.14
N ILE A 48 -22.31 35.76 -16.65
CA ILE A 48 -22.59 35.67 -15.21
C ILE A 48 -22.19 34.28 -14.67
N ALA A 49 -22.43 33.22 -15.44
CA ALA A 49 -22.01 31.87 -15.08
C ALA A 49 -20.47 31.75 -15.01
N GLU A 50 -19.75 32.31 -15.98
CA GLU A 50 -18.28 32.33 -15.99
C GLU A 50 -17.68 33.07 -14.79
N VAL A 51 -18.24 34.24 -14.45
CA VAL A 51 -17.80 35.02 -13.26
C VAL A 51 -18.03 34.24 -11.99
N ARG A 52 -19.15 33.52 -11.87
CA ARG A 52 -19.41 32.65 -10.72
C ARG A 52 -18.40 31.53 -10.64
N ILE A 53 -18.20 30.80 -11.74
CA ILE A 53 -17.26 29.68 -11.81
C ILE A 53 -15.86 30.16 -11.40
N SER A 54 -15.41 31.29 -11.93
CA SER A 54 -14.09 31.89 -11.63
C SER A 54 -13.98 32.41 -10.18
N SER A 55 -15.07 32.89 -9.60
CA SER A 55 -15.13 33.29 -8.18
C SER A 55 -15.20 32.09 -7.24
N THR A 56 -15.59 30.91 -7.75
CA THR A 56 -15.77 29.67 -7.02
C THR A 56 -14.70 28.62 -7.29
N ASP A 57 -13.46 29.02 -7.56
CA ASP A 57 -12.29 28.10 -7.57
C ASP A 57 -12.04 27.38 -6.22
N SER A 58 -12.97 27.48 -5.26
CA SER A 58 -13.02 26.68 -4.02
C SER A 58 -14.32 25.85 -3.84
N SER A 59 -15.33 26.00 -4.70
CA SER A 59 -16.63 25.35 -4.48
C SER A 59 -17.32 24.97 -5.78
N VAL A 60 -16.82 23.91 -6.41
CA VAL A 60 -17.48 23.20 -7.50
C VAL A 60 -18.91 22.80 -7.05
N PHE A 61 -19.93 23.36 -7.70
CA PHE A 61 -21.32 22.89 -7.75
C PHE A 61 -21.81 22.01 -6.59
N ALA A 62 -21.86 22.57 -5.37
CA ALA A 62 -22.67 21.99 -4.31
C ALA A 62 -24.13 22.34 -4.59
N VAL A 63 -24.81 21.49 -5.37
CA VAL A 63 -26.28 21.41 -5.33
C VAL A 63 -26.66 21.30 -3.85
N SER A 64 -27.50 22.22 -3.36
CA SER A 64 -27.89 22.45 -1.96
C SER A 64 -28.59 21.27 -1.26
N ARG A 65 -28.08 20.05 -1.41
CA ARG A 65 -28.44 18.94 -0.52
C ARG A 65 -27.53 19.03 0.69
N SER A 66 -27.97 19.83 1.66
CA SER A 66 -27.60 19.84 3.07
C SER A 66 -26.10 19.89 3.40
N ALA A 67 -25.67 20.93 4.11
CA ALA A 67 -24.31 21.08 4.60
C ALA A 67 -23.86 19.88 5.46
N GLU A 68 -24.79 19.14 6.09
CA GLU A 68 -24.47 17.91 6.82
C GLU A 68 -24.02 16.78 5.88
N SER A 69 -24.60 16.65 4.67
CA SER A 69 -24.24 15.59 3.73
C SER A 69 -22.83 15.77 3.16
N ASN A 70 -22.38 17.01 2.98
CA ASN A 70 -21.02 17.32 2.54
C ASN A 70 -19.98 17.10 3.65
N ALA A 71 -20.31 17.38 4.91
CA ALA A 71 -19.43 17.08 6.04
C ALA A 71 -19.24 15.56 6.21
N LEU A 72 -20.32 14.78 6.11
CA LEU A 72 -20.27 13.32 6.16
C LEU A 72 -19.49 12.72 4.99
N ARG A 73 -19.68 13.24 3.76
CA ARG A 73 -18.89 12.83 2.59
C ARG A 73 -17.41 13.16 2.74
N LYS A 74 -17.08 14.34 3.26
CA LYS A 74 -15.68 14.75 3.48
C LYS A 74 -15.00 13.90 4.56
N ALA A 75 -15.72 13.55 5.62
CA ALA A 75 -15.25 12.61 6.64
C ALA A 75 -15.03 11.21 6.05
N SER A 76 -15.99 10.67 5.28
CA SER A 76 -15.88 9.39 4.58
C SER A 76 -14.66 9.35 3.65
N THR A 77 -14.43 10.40 2.86
CA THR A 77 -13.26 10.46 1.96
C THR A 77 -11.93 10.53 2.70
N LEU A 78 -11.90 11.15 3.88
CA LEU A 78 -10.70 11.22 4.70
C LEU A 78 -10.41 9.84 5.30
N ASP A 79 -11.43 9.16 5.82
CA ASP A 79 -11.32 7.81 6.35
C ASP A 79 -10.87 6.82 5.27
N GLU A 80 -11.49 6.82 4.09
CA GLU A 80 -11.07 6.03 2.92
C GLU A 80 -9.60 6.31 2.54
N PHE A 81 -9.17 7.57 2.58
CA PHE A 81 -7.79 7.93 2.26
C PHE A 81 -6.80 7.43 3.34
N THR A 82 -7.19 7.42 4.61
CA THR A 82 -6.37 6.84 5.68
C THR A 82 -6.29 5.33 5.57
N GLU A 83 -7.38 4.66 5.22
CA GLU A 83 -7.44 3.22 4.98
C GLU A 83 -6.54 2.84 3.81
N LEU A 84 -6.67 3.51 2.66
CA LEU A 84 -5.80 3.30 1.50
C LEU A 84 -4.33 3.53 1.83
N ARG A 85 -3.99 4.56 2.62
CA ARG A 85 -2.60 4.77 3.09
C ARG A 85 -2.11 3.62 3.95
N SER A 86 -2.97 3.08 4.80
CA SER A 86 -2.63 1.93 5.65
C SER A 86 -2.40 0.66 4.83
N GLU A 87 -3.23 0.41 3.83
CA GLU A 87 -3.10 -0.71 2.90
C GLU A 87 -1.81 -0.60 2.08
N ILE A 88 -1.51 0.58 1.54
CA ILE A 88 -0.26 0.85 0.82
C ILE A 88 0.95 0.61 1.73
N ALA A 89 0.91 1.03 3.00
CA ALA A 89 1.97 0.79 3.96
C ALA A 89 2.15 -0.70 4.28
N ALA A 90 1.04 -1.46 4.41
CA ALA A 90 1.06 -2.90 4.63
C ALA A 90 1.62 -3.66 3.42
N LEU A 91 1.15 -3.32 2.22
CA LEU A 91 1.64 -3.88 0.95
C LEU A 91 3.14 -3.57 0.76
N SER A 92 3.57 -2.35 1.04
CA SER A 92 4.98 -1.96 0.97
C SER A 92 5.85 -2.81 1.91
N LYS A 93 5.40 -3.07 3.14
CA LYS A 93 6.09 -3.99 4.08
C LYS A 93 6.12 -5.43 3.55
N GLN A 94 5.05 -5.91 2.95
CA GLN A 94 5.00 -7.25 2.36
C GLN A 94 5.97 -7.39 1.17
N VAL A 95 6.00 -6.39 0.28
CA VAL A 95 6.96 -6.33 -0.84
C VAL A 95 8.39 -6.28 -0.32
N GLN A 96 8.67 -5.49 0.72
CA GLN A 96 10.01 -5.43 1.34
C GLN A 96 10.42 -6.78 1.95
N ARG A 97 9.48 -7.52 2.56
CA ARG A 97 9.74 -8.87 3.10
C ARG A 97 10.05 -9.87 1.99
N LEU A 98 9.25 -9.85 0.92
CA LEU A 98 9.44 -10.73 -0.25
C LEU A 98 10.75 -10.41 -0.99
N SER A 99 11.12 -9.14 -1.11
CA SER A 99 12.40 -8.74 -1.73
C SER A 99 13.60 -9.16 -0.88
N ARG A 100 13.51 -9.07 0.45
CA ARG A 100 14.52 -9.62 1.39
C ARG A 100 14.65 -11.15 1.31
N TYR A 101 13.54 -11.86 1.11
CA TYR A 101 13.57 -13.31 0.93
C TYR A 101 14.20 -13.72 -0.40
N ARG A 102 13.92 -13.00 -1.50
CA ARG A 102 14.54 -13.23 -2.81
C ARG A 102 16.03 -12.89 -2.84
N SER A 103 16.45 -11.82 -2.16
CA SER A 103 17.87 -11.45 -2.04
C SER A 103 18.65 -12.38 -1.10
N ARG A 104 17.97 -13.08 -0.18
CA ARG A 104 18.51 -14.18 0.62
C ARG A 104 18.13 -15.55 0.05
N GLY A 105 18.21 -15.72 -1.27
CA GLY A 105 18.03 -17.01 -1.90
C GLY A 105 18.81 -18.13 -1.16
N PRO A 106 18.42 -19.42 -1.27
CA PRO A 106 19.00 -20.55 -0.52
C PRO A 106 20.52 -20.81 -0.67
N PHE A 107 21.28 -19.90 -1.28
CA PHE A 107 22.65 -20.07 -1.72
C PHE A 107 23.73 -19.80 -0.67
N HIS A 108 23.37 -19.64 0.60
CA HIS A 108 24.33 -19.66 1.72
C HIS A 108 24.33 -20.96 2.53
N ARG A 109 23.97 -22.10 1.91
CA ARG A 109 24.59 -23.39 2.28
C ARG A 109 25.97 -23.53 1.62
N LYS A 110 26.80 -22.47 1.65
CA LYS A 110 28.18 -22.56 1.19
C LYS A 110 29.01 -23.18 2.31
N ASN A 111 28.98 -24.51 2.30
CA ASN A 111 30.13 -25.34 2.58
C ASN A 111 30.80 -25.09 3.94
N ARG A 112 30.16 -25.55 5.01
CA ARG A 112 30.91 -26.00 6.19
C ARG A 112 31.63 -27.28 5.79
N GLN A 113 32.66 -27.13 4.96
CA GLN A 113 33.73 -28.11 4.79
C GLN A 113 34.35 -28.26 6.18
N ARG A 114 33.71 -29.09 7.01
CA ARG A 114 34.44 -29.79 8.05
C ARG A 114 35.46 -30.58 7.27
N SER A 115 36.69 -30.11 7.29
CA SER A 115 37.85 -30.83 6.79
C SER A 115 37.84 -32.21 7.44
N PHE A 116 37.19 -33.17 6.80
CA PHE A 116 37.25 -34.59 7.14
C PHE A 116 38.53 -35.15 6.51
N SER A 117 39.62 -34.43 6.72
CA SER A 117 40.99 -34.87 6.48
C SER A 117 41.69 -34.97 7.83
N ARG A 118 41.06 -35.64 8.79
CA ARG A 118 41.84 -36.44 9.72
C ARG A 118 42.13 -37.73 8.99
N GLY A 119 43.11 -37.66 8.08
CA GLY A 119 43.77 -38.84 7.56
C GLY A 119 44.13 -39.69 8.76
N ARG A 120 43.69 -40.95 8.74
CA ARG A 120 44.11 -41.98 9.69
C ARG A 120 45.59 -42.33 9.41
N SER A 121 46.48 -41.36 9.59
CA SER A 121 47.92 -41.56 9.70
C SER A 121 48.28 -41.32 11.16
N GLY A 122 47.94 -42.31 11.99
CA GLY A 122 48.31 -42.31 13.40
C GLY A 122 48.24 -43.68 14.04
N ASP A 123 48.17 -44.74 13.23
CA ASP A 123 48.01 -46.12 13.68
C ASP A 123 49.18 -47.01 13.24
N ARG A 124 50.39 -46.48 13.36
CA ARG A 124 51.63 -47.26 13.17
C ARG A 124 52.57 -47.13 14.37
N GLY A 125 52.00 -47.05 15.58
CA GLY A 125 52.82 -46.99 16.80
C GLY A 125 52.12 -46.58 18.08
N ARG A 126 50.80 -46.39 18.12
CA ARG A 126 50.12 -46.09 19.39
C ARG A 126 49.96 -47.37 20.19
N LYS A 127 50.73 -47.46 21.28
CA LYS A 127 50.67 -48.54 22.28
C LYS A 127 49.34 -48.54 23.08
N PHE A 128 48.54 -47.47 22.97
CA PHE A 128 47.30 -47.26 23.72
C PHE A 128 46.11 -47.05 22.78
N CYS A 129 44.91 -47.48 23.19
CA CYS A 129 43.69 -47.37 22.40
C CYS A 129 43.20 -45.91 22.23
N TYR A 130 42.25 -45.69 21.30
CA TYR A 130 41.67 -44.37 21.02
C TYR A 130 41.17 -43.65 22.28
N TYR A 131 40.53 -44.38 23.20
CA TYR A 131 39.99 -43.82 24.44
C TYR A 131 41.11 -43.34 25.37
N HIS A 132 42.13 -44.15 25.64
CA HIS A 132 43.30 -43.72 26.43
C HIS A 132 44.12 -42.64 25.74
N SER A 133 44.20 -42.63 24.41
CA SER A 133 44.86 -41.55 23.66
C SER A 133 44.13 -40.22 23.75
N ARG A 134 42.82 -40.20 24.02
CA ARG A 134 42.00 -38.99 24.07
C ARG A 134 41.72 -38.53 25.50
N PHE A 135 41.62 -39.47 26.44
CA PHE A 135 41.15 -39.22 27.80
C PHE A 135 42.15 -39.62 28.90
N GLY A 136 43.27 -40.29 28.56
CA GLY A 136 44.27 -40.77 29.53
C GLY A 136 43.65 -41.67 30.60
N GLU A 137 44.10 -41.54 31.85
CA GLU A 137 43.61 -42.32 33.02
C GLU A 137 42.11 -42.16 33.28
N LYS A 138 41.47 -41.11 32.74
CA LYS A 138 40.03 -40.86 32.88
C LYS A 138 39.20 -41.59 31.81
N ALA A 139 39.82 -42.48 31.02
CA ALA A 139 39.10 -43.26 30.02
C ALA A 139 38.16 -44.26 30.70
N LEU A 140 36.86 -44.10 30.44
CA LEU A 140 35.82 -44.99 30.97
C LEU A 140 35.72 -46.32 30.19
N LYS A 141 36.44 -46.44 29.07
CA LYS A 141 36.40 -47.59 28.19
C LYS A 141 37.78 -47.90 27.66
N CYS A 142 38.21 -49.15 27.79
CA CYS A 142 39.42 -49.67 27.18
C CYS A 142 39.04 -50.67 26.07
N VAL A 143 39.83 -50.73 25.00
CA VAL A 143 39.69 -51.71 23.91
C VAL A 143 41.06 -52.34 23.65
N LEU A 144 41.13 -53.67 23.69
CA LEU A 144 42.38 -54.42 23.45
C LEU A 144 42.72 -54.49 21.95
N PRO A 145 44.01 -54.53 21.57
CA PRO A 145 45.19 -54.50 22.44
C PRO A 145 45.54 -53.07 22.88
N CYS A 146 45.65 -52.84 24.20
CA CYS A 146 46.00 -51.55 24.78
C CYS A 146 46.97 -51.78 25.95
N SER A 147 48.19 -51.27 25.86
CA SER A 147 49.21 -51.46 26.89
C SER A 147 49.17 -50.39 27.99
N TYR A 148 48.01 -49.74 28.18
CA TYR A 148 47.83 -48.68 29.17
C TYR A 148 47.56 -49.33 30.52
N SER A 149 48.58 -49.41 31.37
CA SER A 149 48.48 -49.94 32.73
C SER A 149 48.10 -48.83 33.69
N THR A 150 46.84 -48.76 34.09
CA THR A 150 46.43 -48.04 35.31
C THR A 150 46.39 -49.05 36.44
N ASN A 151 46.89 -48.70 37.64
CA ASN A 151 46.81 -49.51 38.87
C ASN A 151 45.36 -49.66 39.42
N ALA A 152 44.37 -49.69 38.53
CA ALA A 152 42.96 -49.90 38.78
C ALA A 152 42.49 -50.97 37.78
N ASP A 153 42.87 -52.19 38.14
CA ASP A 153 42.61 -53.43 37.43
C ASP A 153 41.10 -53.72 37.33
N GLN A 154 40.71 -54.45 36.28
CA GLN A 154 39.63 -55.45 36.31
C GLN A 154 38.19 -54.96 36.55
N GLY A 155 37.65 -54.19 35.59
CA GLY A 155 36.21 -54.04 35.40
C GLY A 155 35.71 -54.84 34.20
N ASN A 156 35.38 -56.11 34.45
CA ASN A 156 34.75 -57.06 33.53
C ASN A 156 33.52 -56.44 32.83
N TRP A 157 33.51 -56.37 31.49
CA TRP A 157 32.30 -56.12 30.70
C TRP A 157 32.19 -57.23 29.66
N GLN A 158 31.59 -58.35 30.07
CA GLN A 158 30.89 -59.25 29.16
C GLN A 158 29.62 -58.57 28.64
#